data_AF-A0A831X7R1-F1
#
_entry.id   AF-A0A831X7R1-F1
#
_cell.length_a   1.000
_cell.length_b   1.000
_cell.length_c   1.000
_cell.angle_alpha   90.00
_cell.angle_beta   90.00
_cell.angle_gamma   90.00
#
_symmetry.space_group_name_H-M   'P 1'
#
loop_
_entity.id
_entity.type
_entity.pdbx_description
1 polymer ?
#
loop_
_entity_poly.entity_id
_entity_poly.type
_entity_poly.pdbx_seq_one_letter_code
_entity_poly.pdbx_strand_id
1 'polypeptide(L)'
;MTIRAVTARPRVLTGSAGGALLLLVALAILTVSPVAMLVYGGLRDAPIGAPGHFTLENVVRVLFSSRVLVVLETSLIAAVAVLGGLAVGGIGLAWLVGRTNLPGAPIFEAVFTLPLYLPPIMLAVAWAMLGAPRVGLLNVL
;
A
#
# COMPACT_ATOMS: atom_id res chain seq x y z
N MET A 1 -19.77 15.93 -47.27
CA MET A 1 -18.47 15.80 -46.56
C MET A 1 -18.59 14.64 -45.58
N THR A 2 -18.19 13.44 -45.98
CA THR A 2 -18.43 12.17 -45.27
C THR A 2 -17.19 11.76 -44.49
N ILE A 3 -17.23 11.86 -43.16
CA ILE A 3 -16.15 11.45 -42.26
C ILE A 3 -16.17 9.91 -42.17
N ARG A 4 -15.16 9.24 -42.75
CA ARG A 4 -14.95 7.79 -42.55
C ARG A 4 -14.38 7.56 -41.17
N ALA A 5 -15.13 6.86 -40.31
CA ALA A 5 -14.63 6.38 -39.03
C ALA A 5 -13.47 5.40 -39.29
N VAL A 6 -12.25 5.78 -38.88
CA VAL A 6 -11.11 4.87 -38.82
C VAL A 6 -11.37 3.92 -37.66
N THR A 7 -11.95 2.76 -37.96
CA THR A 7 -12.13 1.67 -37.00
C THR A 7 -10.77 1.01 -36.75
N ALA A 8 -9.97 1.58 -35.86
CA ALA A 8 -8.77 0.93 -35.38
C ALA A 8 -9.18 -0.35 -34.63
N ARG A 9 -8.99 -1.51 -35.25
CA ARG A 9 -9.19 -2.80 -34.58
C ARG A 9 -8.15 -2.92 -33.45
N PRO A 10 -8.54 -3.29 -32.23
CA PRO A 10 -7.58 -3.54 -31.17
C PRO A 10 -6.63 -4.65 -31.63
N ARG A 11 -5.34 -4.32 -31.75
CA ARG A 11 -4.30 -5.27 -32.13
C ARG A 11 -4.07 -6.15 -30.92
N VAL A 12 -4.78 -7.27 -30.85
CA VAL A 12 -4.52 -8.30 -29.83
C VAL A 12 -3.12 -8.80 -30.10
N LEU A 13 -2.17 -8.37 -29.27
CA LEU A 13 -0.83 -8.94 -29.21
C LEU A 13 -0.99 -10.38 -28.71
N THR A 14 -1.24 -11.32 -29.62
CA THR A 14 -1.11 -12.75 -29.36
C THR A 14 0.36 -13.03 -29.09
N GLY A 15 0.78 -12.82 -27.84
CA GLY A 15 2.08 -13.26 -27.36
C GLY A 15 2.17 -14.77 -27.55
N SER A 16 3.31 -15.26 -28.04
CA SER A 16 3.56 -16.70 -28.08
C SER A 16 3.47 -17.24 -26.65
N ALA A 17 2.89 -18.43 -26.47
CA ALA A 17 2.78 -19.06 -25.14
C ALA A 17 4.15 -19.12 -24.42
N GLY A 18 5.24 -19.26 -25.18
CA GLY A 18 6.60 -19.18 -24.67
C GLY A 18 7.01 -17.79 -24.16
N GLY A 19 6.60 -16.72 -24.84
CA GLY A 19 6.85 -15.35 -24.38
C GLY A 19 6.10 -15.02 -23.09
N ALA A 20 4.84 -15.43 -22.98
CA ALA A 20 4.06 -15.28 -21.75
C ALA A 20 4.67 -16.07 -20.58
N LEU A 21 5.08 -17.31 -20.82
CA LEU A 21 5.74 -18.14 -19.81
C LEU A 21 7.06 -17.52 -19.33
N LEU A 22 7.90 -17.02 -20.25
CA LEU A 22 9.15 -16.37 -19.91
C LEU A 22 8.94 -15.12 -19.05
N LEU A 23 7.94 -14.29 -19.40
CA LEU A 23 7.57 -13.11 -18.60
C LEU A 23 7.09 -13.51 -17.19
N LEU A 24 6.27 -14.55 -17.07
CA LEU A 24 5.81 -15.05 -15.78
C LEU A 24 6.97 -15.56 -14.92
N VAL A 25 7.91 -16.30 -15.50
CA VAL A 25 9.10 -16.78 -14.78
C VAL A 25 9.99 -15.61 -14.34
N ALA A 26 10.22 -14.63 -15.22
CA ALA A 26 11.00 -13.45 -14.88
C ALA A 26 10.36 -12.65 -13.73
N LEU A 27 9.04 -12.44 -13.81
CA LEU A 27 8.27 -11.76 -12.75
C LEU A 27 8.31 -12.54 -11.43
N ALA A 28 8.14 -13.87 -11.49
CA ALA A 28 8.22 -14.74 -10.33
C ALA A 28 9.60 -14.64 -9.66
N ILE A 29 10.69 -14.69 -10.44
CA ILE A 29 12.05 -14.52 -9.89
C ILE A 29 12.18 -13.15 -9.21
N LEU A 30 11.74 -12.07 -9.87
CA LEU A 30 11.87 -10.71 -9.34
C LEU A 30 11.04 -10.48 -8.06
N THR A 31 9.90 -11.14 -7.93
CA THR A 31 8.96 -10.92 -6.80
C THR A 31 9.16 -11.91 -5.66
N VAL A 32 9.45 -13.17 -5.97
CA VAL A 32 9.63 -14.23 -4.97
C VAL A 32 11.01 -14.18 -4.34
N SER A 33 12.05 -13.78 -5.07
CA SER A 33 13.43 -13.74 -4.55
C SER A 33 13.60 -12.92 -3.26
N PRO A 34 13.11 -11.66 -3.12
CA PRO A 34 13.28 -10.93 -1.87
C PRO A 34 12.55 -11.59 -0.70
N VAL A 35 11.36 -12.17 -0.95
CA VAL A 35 10.59 -12.89 0.08
C VAL A 35 11.33 -14.16 0.50
N ALA A 36 11.87 -14.91 -0.46
CA ALA A 36 12.68 -16.09 -0.19
C ALA A 36 13.95 -15.72 0.60
N MET A 37 14.60 -14.60 0.29
CA MET A 37 15.73 -14.10 1.06
C MET A 37 15.36 -13.69 2.49
N LEU A 38 14.18 -13.08 2.70
CA LEU A 38 13.69 -12.77 4.05
C LEU A 38 13.42 -14.03 4.87
N VAL A 39 12.79 -15.05 4.27
CA VAL A 39 12.56 -16.35 4.94
C VAL A 39 13.90 -17.03 5.24
N TYR A 40 14.81 -17.07 4.27
CA TYR A 40 16.15 -17.64 4.43
C TYR A 40 16.95 -16.94 5.54
N GLY A 41 16.97 -15.60 5.54
CA GLY A 41 17.65 -14.82 6.57
C GLY A 41 17.00 -14.95 7.95
N GLY A 42 15.67 -15.02 8.02
CA GLY A 42 14.94 -15.20 9.28
C GLY A 42 15.20 -16.56 9.96
N LEU A 43 15.52 -17.59 9.17
CA LEU A 43 15.84 -18.94 9.65
C LEU A 43 17.34 -19.16 9.90
N ARG A 44 18.17 -18.10 9.91
CA ARG A 44 19.62 -18.20 10.14
C ARG A 44 20.08 -17.30 11.28
N ASP A 45 21.12 -17.71 11.97
CA ASP A 45 21.76 -16.96 13.06
C ASP A 45 22.74 -15.87 12.57
N ALA A 46 23.09 -15.89 11.28
CA ALA A 46 24.02 -14.96 10.67
C ALA A 46 23.39 -14.19 9.50
N PRO A 47 23.91 -12.98 9.18
CA PRO A 47 23.50 -12.24 8.00
C PRO A 47 23.60 -13.06 6.71
N ILE A 48 22.75 -12.71 5.75
CA ILE A 48 22.80 -13.31 4.41
C ILE A 48 24.17 -13.00 3.79
N GLY A 49 24.88 -14.04 3.33
CA GLY A 49 26.24 -13.93 2.78
C GLY A 49 27.36 -14.22 3.79
N ALA A 50 27.06 -14.31 5.09
CA ALA A 50 28.02 -14.75 6.11
C ALA A 50 27.87 -16.25 6.42
N PRO A 51 28.94 -16.94 6.85
CA PRO A 51 28.84 -18.29 7.39
C PRO A 51 27.98 -18.29 8.65
N GLY A 52 27.04 -19.24 8.73
CA GLY A 52 26.07 -19.34 9.83
C GLY A 52 25.13 -20.52 9.61
N HIS A 53 24.42 -20.90 10.66
CA HIS A 53 23.61 -22.11 10.75
C HIS A 53 22.11 -21.81 10.66
N PHE A 54 21.33 -22.83 10.28
CA PHE A 54 19.88 -22.73 10.34
C PHE A 54 19.42 -22.86 11.80
N THR A 55 18.54 -21.97 12.22
CA THR A 55 17.96 -21.93 13.56
C THR A 55 16.54 -21.37 13.53
N LEU A 56 15.72 -21.83 14.47
CA LEU A 56 14.38 -21.29 14.72
C LEU A 56 14.37 -20.25 15.85
N GLU A 57 15.53 -19.99 16.46
CA GLU A 57 15.63 -19.11 17.63
C GLU A 57 15.15 -17.69 17.33
N ASN A 58 15.46 -17.14 16.15
CA ASN A 58 14.99 -15.82 15.75
C ASN A 58 13.46 -15.76 15.65
N VAL A 59 12.82 -16.81 15.13
CA VAL A 59 11.36 -16.89 15.03
C VAL A 59 10.74 -16.91 16.42
N VAL A 60 11.24 -17.78 17.30
CA VAL A 60 10.78 -17.86 18.71
C VAL A 60 10.99 -16.52 19.41
N ARG A 61 12.17 -15.91 19.27
CA ARG A 61 12.52 -14.63 19.89
C ARG A 61 11.57 -13.51 19.47
N VAL A 62 11.21 -13.44 18.18
CA VAL A 62 10.28 -12.42 17.68
C VAL A 62 8.86 -12.68 18.19
N LEU A 63 8.36 -13.93 18.06
CA LEU A 63 7.01 -14.32 18.45
C LEU A 63 6.74 -14.13 19.94
N PHE A 64 7.73 -14.41 20.80
CA PHE A 64 7.63 -14.25 22.25
C PHE A 64 8.25 -12.95 22.77
N SER A 65 8.58 -12.01 21.90
CA SER A 65 9.05 -10.70 22.34
C SER A 65 7.90 -9.90 22.98
N SER A 66 8.21 -9.16 24.04
CA SER A 66 7.26 -8.19 24.64
C SER A 66 6.80 -7.12 23.64
N ARG A 67 7.57 -6.92 22.57
CA ARG A 67 7.26 -5.96 21.49
C ARG A 67 6.20 -6.46 20.53
N VAL A 68 5.93 -7.77 20.45
CA VAL A 68 4.92 -8.33 19.55
C VAL A 68 3.53 -7.75 19.87
N LEU A 69 3.21 -7.56 21.15
CA LEU A 69 1.93 -6.98 21.57
C LEU A 69 1.78 -5.53 21.10
N VAL A 70 2.83 -4.71 21.21
CA VAL A 70 2.84 -3.32 20.73
C VAL A 70 2.63 -3.27 19.22
N VAL A 71 3.29 -4.16 18.46
CA VAL A 71 3.13 -4.24 17.00
C VAL A 71 1.71 -4.65 16.63
N LEU A 72 1.14 -5.64 17.32
CA LEU A 72 -0.23 -6.09 17.08
C LEU A 72 -1.25 -5.00 17.40
N GLU A 73 -1.12 -4.34 18.56
CA GLU A 73 -2.01 -3.26 18.99
C GLU A 73 -1.98 -2.09 17.99
N THR A 74 -0.79 -1.59 17.67
CA THR A 74 -0.63 -0.47 16.72
C THR A 74 -1.17 -0.81 15.34
N SER A 75 -0.92 -2.04 14.85
CA SER A 75 -1.42 -2.50 13.56
C SER A 75 -2.94 -2.65 13.55
N LEU A 76 -3.52 -3.18 14.64
CA LEU A 76 -4.95 -3.37 14.77
C LEU A 76 -5.68 -2.02 14.85
N ILE A 77 -5.18 -1.09 15.66
CA ILE A 77 -5.72 0.27 15.75
C ILE A 77 -5.68 0.94 14.38
N ALA A 78 -4.54 0.86 13.68
CA ALA A 78 -4.41 1.42 12.33
C ALA A 78 -5.41 0.79 11.35
N ALA A 79 -5.53 -0.54 11.34
CA ALA A 79 -6.45 -1.25 10.46
C ALA A 79 -7.92 -0.87 10.74
N VAL A 80 -8.34 -0.85 12.01
CA VAL A 80 -9.70 -0.48 12.40
C VAL A 80 -9.99 0.98 12.07
N ALA A 81 -9.06 1.89 12.34
CA ALA A 81 -9.23 3.31 12.02
C ALA A 81 -9.40 3.55 10.51
N VAL A 82 -8.56 2.89 9.69
CA VAL A 82 -8.64 3.00 8.22
C VAL A 82 -9.94 2.39 7.69
N LEU A 83 -10.29 1.18 8.13
CA LEU A 83 -11.52 0.50 7.68
C LEU A 83 -12.77 1.24 8.13
N GLY A 84 -12.79 1.74 9.36
CA GLY A 84 -13.89 2.55 9.89
C GLY A 84 -14.06 3.86 9.13
N GLY A 85 -12.95 4.58 8.88
CA GLY A 85 -12.97 5.81 8.09
C GLY A 85 -13.45 5.58 6.64
N LEU A 86 -13.01 4.48 6.02
CA LEU A 86 -13.47 4.09 4.69
C LEU A 86 -14.97 3.76 4.68
N ALA A 87 -15.44 2.96 5.64
CA ALA A 87 -16.84 2.53 5.71
C ALA A 87 -17.79 3.70 5.96
N VAL A 88 -17.45 4.61 6.88
CA VAL A 88 -18.31 5.73 7.27
C VAL A 88 -18.20 6.89 6.28
N GLY A 89 -16.98 7.30 5.93
CA GLY A 89 -16.74 8.49 5.11
C GLY A 89 -16.49 8.17 3.64
N GLY A 90 -15.57 7.24 3.38
CA GLY A 90 -15.11 6.96 2.02
C GLY A 90 -16.21 6.45 1.08
N ILE A 91 -17.02 5.48 1.54
CA ILE A 91 -18.14 4.95 0.75
C ILE A 91 -19.19 6.03 0.48
N GLY A 92 -19.55 6.83 1.50
CA GLY A 92 -20.53 7.90 1.36
C GLY A 92 -20.09 8.98 0.37
N LEU A 93 -18.83 9.42 0.47
CA LEU A 93 -18.25 10.40 -0.45
C LEU A 93 -18.15 9.86 -1.87
N ALA A 94 -17.74 8.61 -2.06
CA ALA A 94 -17.70 7.96 -3.37
C ALA A 94 -19.10 7.86 -4.00
N TRP A 95 -20.12 7.54 -3.21
CA TRP A 95 -21.51 7.51 -3.68
C TRP A 95 -22.00 8.90 -4.07
N LEU A 96 -21.77 9.92 -3.23
CA LEU A 96 -22.16 11.30 -3.51
C LEU A 96 -21.58 11.79 -4.84
N VAL A 97 -20.28 11.63 -5.03
CA VAL A 97 -19.59 12.11 -6.24
C VAL A 97 -19.99 11.29 -7.47
N GLY A 98 -20.07 9.97 -7.37
CA GLY A 98 -20.27 9.08 -8.52
C GLY A 98 -21.72 8.78 -8.89
N ARG A 99 -22.68 8.97 -7.98
CA ARG A 99 -24.09 8.57 -8.16
C ARG A 99 -25.10 9.68 -7.92
N THR A 100 -24.68 10.87 -7.49
CA THR A 100 -25.57 12.01 -7.28
C THR A 100 -25.17 13.22 -8.12
N ASN A 101 -26.09 14.17 -8.29
CA ASN A 101 -25.82 15.43 -8.99
C ASN A 101 -25.16 16.44 -8.05
N LEU A 102 -24.03 16.07 -7.43
CA LEU A 102 -23.31 16.92 -6.49
C LEU A 102 -22.71 18.14 -7.24
N PRO A 103 -23.09 19.39 -6.91
CA PRO A 103 -22.48 20.56 -7.52
C PRO A 103 -21.00 20.64 -7.15
N GLY A 104 -20.13 20.85 -8.14
CA GLY A 104 -18.68 20.93 -7.92
C GLY A 104 -17.98 19.58 -7.69
N ALA A 105 -18.61 18.46 -8.05
CA ALA A 105 -18.01 17.11 -7.96
C ALA A 105 -16.54 17.00 -8.42
N PRO A 106 -16.08 17.63 -9.53
CA PRO A 106 -14.68 17.54 -9.96
C PRO A 106 -13.68 18.12 -8.94
N ILE A 107 -14.08 19.10 -8.14
CA ILE A 107 -13.21 19.67 -7.10
C ILE A 107 -13.00 18.65 -5.98
N PHE A 108 -14.07 17.98 -5.57
CA PHE A 108 -13.99 16.92 -4.56
C PHE A 108 -13.13 15.75 -5.04
N GLU A 109 -13.28 15.32 -6.30
CA GLU A 109 -12.40 14.31 -6.90
C GLU A 109 -10.92 14.71 -6.87
N ALA A 110 -10.62 15.96 -7.23
CA ALA A 110 -9.26 16.48 -7.16
C ALA A 110 -8.73 16.49 -5.72
N VAL A 111 -9.50 17.03 -4.76
CA VAL A 111 -9.08 17.13 -3.36
C VAL A 111 -8.85 15.76 -2.73
N PHE A 112 -9.72 14.79 -2.99
CA PHE A 112 -9.59 13.44 -2.41
C PHE A 112 -8.44 12.63 -3.01
N THR A 113 -7.97 12.97 -4.20
CA THR A 113 -6.78 12.35 -4.79
C THR A 113 -5.48 13.04 -4.39
N LEU A 114 -5.51 14.27 -3.85
CA LEU A 114 -4.32 15.00 -3.39
C LEU A 114 -3.37 14.19 -2.50
N PRO A 115 -3.85 13.43 -1.49
CA PRO A 115 -2.97 12.65 -0.63
C PRO A 115 -2.13 11.61 -1.37
N LEU A 116 -2.57 11.17 -2.56
CA LEU A 116 -1.83 10.20 -3.38
C LEU A 116 -0.60 10.84 -4.07
N TYR A 117 -0.60 12.16 -4.25
CA TYR A 117 0.51 12.90 -4.85
C TYR A 117 1.53 13.37 -3.79
N LEU A 118 1.14 13.39 -2.52
CA LEU A 118 2.02 13.80 -1.43
C LEU A 118 2.87 12.61 -0.95
N PRO A 119 4.18 12.80 -0.72
CA PRO A 119 5.01 11.77 -0.09
C PRO A 119 4.41 11.34 1.27
N PRO A 120 4.32 10.04 1.58
CA PRO A 120 3.71 9.57 2.84
C PRO A 120 4.37 10.17 4.09
N ILE A 121 5.68 10.44 4.02
CA ILE A 121 6.42 11.09 5.11
C ILE A 121 5.95 12.52 5.38
N MET A 122 5.59 13.27 4.34
CA MET A 122 5.05 14.63 4.48
C MET A 122 3.69 14.59 5.17
N LEU A 123 2.84 13.64 4.78
CA LEU A 123 1.54 13.46 5.43
C LEU A 123 1.71 13.08 6.91
N ALA A 124 2.64 12.17 7.23
CA ALA A 124 2.92 11.78 8.61
C ALA A 124 3.40 12.96 9.46
N VAL A 125 4.32 13.78 8.94
CA VAL A 125 4.82 14.97 9.63
C VAL A 125 3.71 16.01 9.83
N ALA A 126 2.86 16.24 8.83
CA ALA A 126 1.74 17.17 8.92
C ALA A 126 0.78 16.79 10.05
N TRP A 127 0.40 15.51 10.15
CA TRP A 127 -0.44 15.01 11.26
C TRP A 127 0.26 15.10 12.62
N ALA A 128 1.56 14.79 12.68
CA ALA A 128 2.34 14.91 13.92
C ALA A 128 2.42 16.35 14.42
N MET A 129 2.62 17.32 13.51
CA MET A 129 2.61 18.74 13.86
C MET A 129 1.22 19.22 14.26
N LEU A 130 0.18 18.76 13.56
CA LEU A 130 -1.21 19.12 13.85
C LEU A 130 -1.63 18.71 15.27
N GLY A 131 -1.20 17.53 15.72
CA GLY A 131 -1.41 17.02 17.07
C GLY A 131 -0.34 17.41 18.10
N ALA A 132 0.62 18.26 17.76
CA ALA A 132 1.73 18.60 18.65
C ALA A 132 1.23 19.30 19.93
N PRO A 133 1.65 18.87 21.15
CA PRO A 133 1.04 19.34 22.40
C PRO A 133 1.08 20.85 22.65
N ARG A 134 2.10 21.54 22.13
CA ARG A 134 2.35 22.97 22.42
C ARG A 134 2.01 23.91 21.27
N VAL A 135 2.06 23.41 20.04
CA VAL A 135 1.97 24.24 18.81
C VAL A 135 0.99 23.69 17.79
N GLY A 136 0.45 22.49 18.03
CA GLY A 136 -0.46 21.84 17.12
C GLY A 136 -1.83 22.49 17.18
N LEU A 137 -2.40 22.76 16.00
CA LEU A 137 -3.68 23.48 15.87
C LEU A 137 -4.82 22.78 16.62
N LEU A 138 -4.75 21.46 16.82
CA LEU A 138 -5.76 20.72 17.60
C LEU A 138 -5.70 21.00 19.11
N ASN A 139 -4.59 21.50 19.64
CA ASN A 139 -4.38 21.71 21.08
C ASN A 139 -4.38 23.19 21.49
N VAL A 140 -4.47 24.11 20.53
CA VAL A 140 -4.56 25.57 20.77
C VAL A 140 -5.96 26.14 20.51
N LEU A 141 -6.88 25.32 20.00
CA LEU A 141 -8.32 25.60 19.97
C LEU A 141 -8.94 25.18 21.30
#